data_AF-A0A7S1X2L3-F1
#
_entry.id   AF-A0A7S1X2L3-F1
#
_cell.length_a   1.000
_cell.length_b   1.000
_cell.length_c   1.000
_cell.angle_alpha   90.00
_cell.angle_beta   90.00
_cell.angle_gamma   90.00
#
_symmetry.space_group_name_H-M   'P 1'
#
loop_
_entity.id
_entity.type
_entity.pdbx_description
1 polymer ?
#
loop_
_entity_poly.entity_id
_entity_poly.type
_entity_poly.pdbx_seq_one_letter_code
_entity_poly.pdbx_strand_id
1 'polypeptide(L)'
;IPILFTIGLGHPGAAIPFGDYSQMVAKEDNPPKYSGRYRTTDGRGNNAKHPWLGQGRRPYAVQQYDRGRAPSAPLPEPAKVIEQLWLRRKFQAAPNKTNALMVWLATFISHDLHYTHDGLDGADGRPRPWENLHSSYLDLQPLYGHRPDATTSVRQFEGGKLQHDQFAERRFGKFPVCAALAILLSREHNYIAEQLATRYPDKFATDEDLFQQAR
;
A
#
# COMPACT_ATOMS: atom_id res chain seq x y z
N ILE A 1 6.26 16.04 25.68
CA ILE A 1 7.28 15.63 24.69
C ILE A 1 6.63 15.79 23.32
N PRO A 2 7.03 16.75 22.47
CA PRO A 2 6.44 16.84 21.14
C PRO A 2 6.84 15.58 20.36
N ILE A 3 5.86 14.87 19.82
CA ILE A 3 6.10 13.75 18.92
C ILE A 3 6.57 14.38 17.61
N LEU A 4 7.88 14.56 17.45
CA LEU A 4 8.47 14.91 16.16
C LEU A 4 8.36 13.68 15.26
N PHE A 5 7.50 13.75 14.24
CA PHE A 5 7.49 12.76 13.18
C PHE A 5 8.76 12.93 12.34
N THR A 6 9.55 11.86 12.24
CA THR A 6 10.77 11.81 11.44
C THR A 6 10.53 10.89 10.25
N ILE A 7 11.18 11.15 9.12
CA ILE A 7 11.06 10.36 7.89
C ILE A 7 12.35 9.58 7.68
N GLY A 8 12.26 8.26 7.48
CA GLY A 8 13.40 7.38 7.34
C GLY A 8 14.02 7.44 5.94
N LEU A 9 15.32 7.65 5.83
CA LEU A 9 16.05 7.67 4.55
C LEU A 9 16.76 6.32 4.26
N GLY A 10 16.32 5.25 4.91
CA GLY A 10 16.70 3.86 4.60
C GLY A 10 18.14 3.45 4.89
N HIS A 11 18.90 4.25 5.65
CA HIS A 11 20.25 3.92 6.12
C HIS A 11 20.34 4.10 7.64
N PRO A 12 21.15 3.30 8.34
CA PRO A 12 21.46 3.54 9.76
C PRO A 12 21.93 4.99 9.94
N GLY A 13 21.25 5.76 10.80
CA GLY A 13 21.60 7.16 11.07
C GLY A 13 21.02 8.22 10.13
N ALA A 14 20.30 7.86 9.05
CA ALA A 14 19.74 8.84 8.11
C ALA A 14 18.22 8.94 8.28
N ALA A 15 17.76 9.88 9.10
CA ALA A 15 16.36 10.25 9.20
C ALA A 15 16.26 11.78 9.22
N ILE A 16 15.30 12.33 8.50
CA ILE A 16 15.11 13.78 8.38
C ILE A 16 13.84 14.23 9.09
N PRO A 17 13.86 15.38 9.78
CA PRO A 17 12.66 15.98 10.33
C PRO A 17 11.60 16.20 9.23
N PHE A 18 10.32 16.02 9.58
CA PHE A 18 9.21 16.25 8.66
C PHE A 18 9.26 17.63 7.98
N GLY A 19 9.65 18.67 8.72
CA GLY A 19 9.76 20.04 8.18
C GLY A 19 10.77 20.14 7.03
N ASP A 20 11.95 19.54 7.19
CA ASP A 20 13.01 19.55 6.19
C ASP A 20 12.60 18.74 4.96
N TYR A 21 12.00 17.55 5.19
CA TYR A 21 11.46 16.74 4.09
C TYR A 21 10.38 17.49 3.31
N SER A 22 9.46 18.18 4.00
CA SER A 22 8.40 18.95 3.34
C SER A 22 8.97 20.03 2.43
N GLN A 23 10.11 20.64 2.77
CA GLN A 23 10.78 21.63 1.92
C GLN A 23 11.47 20.97 0.73
N MET A 24 12.05 19.78 0.90
CA MET A 24 12.65 19.02 -0.19
C MET A 24 11.60 18.65 -1.24
N VAL A 25 10.48 18.06 -0.80
CA VAL A 25 9.41 17.65 -1.72
C VAL A 25 8.77 18.86 -2.40
N ALA A 26 8.55 19.97 -1.69
CA ALA A 26 7.97 21.17 -2.27
C ALA A 26 8.81 21.80 -3.39
N LYS A 27 10.13 21.53 -3.45
CA LYS A 27 11.00 22.00 -4.55
C LYS A 27 10.93 21.11 -5.79
N GLU A 28 10.58 19.84 -5.63
CA GLU A 28 10.56 18.84 -6.69
C GLU A 28 9.16 18.60 -7.27
N ASP A 29 8.11 18.86 -6.50
CA ASP A 29 6.74 18.54 -6.87
C ASP A 29 6.03 19.70 -7.60
N ASN A 30 5.66 19.48 -8.86
CA ASN A 30 4.61 20.24 -9.55
C ASN A 30 3.39 19.31 -9.70
N PRO A 31 2.62 19.09 -8.63
CA PRO A 31 1.61 18.05 -8.62
C PRO A 31 0.47 18.41 -9.59
N PRO A 32 0.00 17.46 -10.41
CA PRO A 32 -1.22 17.67 -11.18
C PRO A 32 -2.38 17.98 -10.22
N LYS A 33 -3.29 18.87 -10.64
CA LYS A 33 -4.47 19.23 -9.83
C LYS A 33 -5.27 17.97 -9.49
N TYR A 34 -5.29 17.61 -8.21
CA TYR A 34 -6.25 16.64 -7.68
C TYR A 34 -7.64 17.24 -7.79
N SER A 35 -8.57 16.54 -8.44
CA SER A 35 -9.93 17.03 -8.66
C SER A 35 -10.75 17.13 -7.36
N GLY A 36 -10.28 16.53 -6.26
CA GLY A 36 -10.99 16.47 -4.98
C GLY A 36 -12.08 15.41 -4.92
N ARG A 37 -12.47 14.83 -6.07
CA ARG A 37 -13.66 13.98 -6.17
C ARG A 37 -13.38 12.49 -5.96
N TYR A 38 -12.30 11.98 -6.55
CA TYR A 38 -11.95 10.55 -6.50
C TYR A 38 -10.47 10.38 -6.17
N ARG A 39 -10.13 9.31 -5.43
CA ARG A 39 -8.74 9.00 -5.05
C ARG A 39 -7.89 8.76 -6.29
N THR A 40 -6.72 9.37 -6.31
CA THR A 40 -5.67 9.06 -7.31
C THR A 40 -5.18 7.63 -7.13
N THR A 41 -4.55 7.08 -8.16
CA THR A 41 -4.03 5.70 -8.13
C THR A 41 -2.79 5.54 -7.24
N ASP A 42 -2.05 6.62 -7.01
CA ASP A 42 -0.86 6.65 -6.15
C ASP A 42 -1.12 7.33 -4.79
N GLY A 43 -2.37 7.69 -4.49
CA GLY A 43 -2.77 8.33 -3.23
C GLY A 43 -2.42 9.82 -3.09
N ARG A 44 -1.82 10.46 -4.10
CA ARG A 44 -1.52 11.91 -4.08
C ARG A 44 -2.80 12.76 -3.94
N GLY A 45 -2.68 13.93 -3.31
CA GLY A 45 -3.75 14.92 -3.20
C GLY A 45 -4.78 14.64 -2.10
N ASN A 46 -4.65 13.54 -1.38
CA ASN A 46 -5.55 13.21 -0.28
C ASN A 46 -5.40 14.18 0.92
N ASN A 47 -4.18 14.67 1.18
CA ASN A 47 -3.97 15.74 2.15
C ASN A 47 -3.95 17.11 1.47
N ALA A 48 -4.85 18.01 1.88
CA ALA A 48 -5.01 19.34 1.27
C ALA A 48 -3.80 20.27 1.46
N LYS A 49 -3.06 20.13 2.57
CA LYS A 49 -1.90 20.97 2.89
C LYS A 49 -0.61 20.42 2.29
N HIS A 50 -0.46 19.11 2.28
CA HIS A 50 0.71 18.39 1.80
C HIS A 50 0.28 17.30 0.79
N PRO A 51 0.08 17.63 -0.50
CA PRO A 51 -0.47 16.69 -1.49
C PRO A 51 0.31 15.37 -1.64
N TRP A 52 1.61 15.37 -1.34
CA TRP A 52 2.48 14.20 -1.37
C TRP A 52 2.35 13.28 -0.15
N LEU A 53 1.70 13.73 0.93
CA LEU A 53 1.60 12.97 2.17
C LEU A 53 0.80 11.69 1.92
N GLY A 54 1.36 10.55 2.31
CA GLY A 54 0.75 9.22 2.12
C GLY A 54 0.72 8.74 0.65
N GLN A 55 1.27 9.51 -0.29
CA GLN A 55 1.48 9.04 -1.66
C GLN A 55 2.43 7.84 -1.68
N GLY A 56 2.24 6.94 -2.63
CA GLY A 56 3.20 5.87 -2.90
C GLY A 56 4.55 6.38 -3.38
N ARG A 57 5.55 5.51 -3.30
CA ARG A 57 6.98 5.76 -3.57
C ARG A 57 7.54 6.86 -2.70
N ARG A 58 7.15 6.84 -1.42
CA ARG A 58 7.62 7.77 -0.40
C ARG A 58 8.25 6.99 0.76
N PRO A 59 9.24 7.58 1.45
CA PRO A 59 9.85 6.99 2.62
C PRO A 59 8.85 6.79 3.77
N TYR A 60 9.07 5.76 4.58
CA TYR A 60 8.27 5.52 5.77
C TYR A 60 8.47 6.59 6.85
N ALA A 61 7.39 6.88 7.57
CA ALA A 61 7.48 7.60 8.84
C ALA A 61 8.12 6.69 9.89
N VAL A 62 9.06 7.23 10.65
CA VAL A 62 9.74 6.53 11.74
C VAL A 62 9.48 7.27 13.05
N GLN A 63 9.00 6.54 14.06
CA GLN A 63 8.82 7.09 15.41
C GLN A 63 10.14 7.17 16.16
N GLN A 64 10.99 6.17 15.95
CA GLN A 64 12.35 6.15 16.43
C GLN A 64 13.26 5.86 15.25
N TYR A 65 14.31 6.65 15.11
CA TYR A 65 15.35 6.38 14.13
C TYR A 65 16.52 5.70 14.82
N ASP A 66 17.16 4.76 14.13
CA ASP A 66 18.44 4.22 14.57
C ASP A 66 19.45 5.36 14.61
N ARG A 67 19.97 5.66 15.81
CA ARG A 67 20.99 6.68 16.03
C ARG A 67 22.38 6.22 15.58
N GLY A 68 22.48 5.11 14.86
CA GLY A 68 23.73 4.50 14.43
C GLY A 68 24.52 3.94 15.62
N ARG A 69 23.84 3.61 16.73
CA ARG A 69 24.51 2.94 17.86
C ARG A 69 24.65 1.48 17.51
N ALA A 70 25.86 1.09 17.11
CA ALA A 70 26.23 -0.31 17.02
C ALA A 70 25.84 -1.02 18.34
N PRO A 71 25.22 -2.21 18.27
CA PRO A 71 24.96 -3.02 19.45
C PRO A 71 26.25 -3.17 20.28
N SER A 72 26.14 -3.11 21.60
CA SER A 72 27.31 -3.26 22.49
C SER A 72 27.94 -4.66 22.42
N ALA A 73 27.24 -5.62 21.82
CA ALA A 73 27.68 -6.98 21.55
C ALA A 73 27.12 -7.46 20.20
N PRO A 74 27.80 -8.38 19.49
CA PRO A 74 27.28 -8.94 18.25
C PRO A 74 25.91 -9.58 18.46
N LEU A 75 24.96 -9.26 17.57
CA LEU A 75 23.63 -9.84 17.61
C LEU A 75 23.68 -11.34 17.27
N PRO A 76 22.80 -12.17 17.86
CA PRO A 76 22.71 -13.58 17.50
C PRO A 76 22.37 -13.78 16.02
N GLU A 77 22.80 -14.91 15.47
CA GLU A 77 22.43 -15.30 14.11
C GLU A 77 20.89 -15.42 13.96
N PRO A 78 20.29 -14.88 12.87
CA PRO A 78 18.84 -14.93 12.67
C PRO A 78 18.25 -16.34 12.73
N ALA A 79 18.95 -17.34 12.19
CA ALA A 79 18.53 -18.74 12.21
C ALA A 79 18.36 -19.26 13.64
N LYS A 80 19.31 -18.93 14.53
CA LYS A 80 19.27 -19.31 15.95
C LYS A 80 18.11 -18.65 16.68
N VAL A 81 17.80 -17.39 16.36
CA VAL A 81 16.64 -16.69 16.95
C VAL A 81 15.33 -17.37 16.54
N ILE A 82 15.18 -17.74 15.25
CA ILE A 82 14.00 -18.45 14.76
C ILE A 82 13.87 -19.82 15.45
N GLU A 83 14.96 -20.58 15.52
CA GLU A 83 14.97 -21.90 16.15
C GLU A 83 14.55 -21.83 17.63
N GLN A 84 15.12 -20.88 18.38
CA GLN A 84 14.93 -20.80 19.83
C GLN A 84 13.59 -20.18 20.23
N LEU A 85 13.07 -19.22 19.44
CA LEU A 85 11.90 -18.43 19.82
C LEU A 85 10.65 -18.69 18.97
N TRP A 86 10.80 -19.03 17.68
CA TRP A 86 9.67 -19.08 16.73
C TRP A 86 9.31 -20.51 16.28
N LEU A 87 10.22 -21.48 16.45
CA LEU A 87 10.00 -22.85 16.01
C LEU A 87 8.85 -23.51 16.77
N ARG A 88 7.73 -23.70 16.07
CA ARG A 88 6.53 -24.34 16.61
C ARG A 88 6.58 -25.86 16.39
N ARG A 89 6.69 -26.64 17.46
CA ARG A 89 6.69 -28.12 17.42
C ARG A 89 5.31 -28.75 17.60
N LYS A 90 4.37 -28.01 18.18
CA LYS A 90 2.98 -28.44 18.41
C LYS A 90 2.03 -27.32 18.03
N PHE A 91 0.91 -27.66 17.41
CA PHE A 91 -0.14 -26.69 17.14
C PHE A 91 -0.71 -26.15 18.47
N GLN A 92 -0.89 -24.84 18.54
CA GLN A 92 -1.57 -24.16 19.64
C GLN A 92 -2.69 -23.32 19.03
N ALA A 93 -3.92 -23.60 19.43
CA ALA A 93 -5.07 -22.85 18.99
C ALA A 93 -5.02 -21.41 19.55
N ALA A 94 -5.53 -20.45 18.78
CA ALA A 94 -5.62 -19.08 19.23
C ALA A 94 -6.54 -18.99 20.47
N PRO A 95 -6.09 -18.40 21.60
CA PRO A 95 -6.87 -18.36 22.85
C PRO A 95 -8.23 -17.68 22.70
N ASN A 96 -8.31 -16.68 21.81
CA ASN A 96 -9.50 -15.90 21.49
C ASN A 96 -10.41 -16.56 20.43
N LYS A 97 -10.13 -17.82 20.03
CA LYS A 97 -10.93 -18.60 19.06
C LYS A 97 -11.15 -17.90 17.71
N THR A 98 -10.20 -17.05 17.29
CA THR A 98 -10.30 -16.40 15.98
C THR A 98 -10.17 -17.41 14.84
N ASN A 99 -11.00 -17.25 13.80
CA ASN A 99 -10.84 -17.97 12.55
C ASN A 99 -9.62 -17.48 11.74
N ALA A 100 -9.20 -18.29 10.77
CA ALA A 100 -8.09 -17.95 9.89
C ALA A 100 -8.40 -16.74 8.98
N LEU A 101 -9.68 -16.49 8.69
CA LEU A 101 -10.10 -15.39 7.81
C LEU A 101 -9.65 -14.03 8.36
N MET A 102 -9.68 -13.83 9.68
CA MET A 102 -9.17 -12.58 10.29
C MET A 102 -7.68 -12.36 9.99
N VAL A 103 -6.86 -13.41 10.07
CA VAL A 103 -5.42 -13.31 9.79
C VAL A 103 -5.16 -13.01 8.32
N TRP A 104 -5.93 -13.64 7.43
CA TRP A 104 -5.84 -13.39 5.99
C TRP A 104 -6.36 -12.01 5.60
N LEU A 105 -7.40 -11.51 6.25
CA LEU A 105 -7.88 -10.14 6.08
C LEU A 105 -6.84 -9.13 6.56
N ALA A 106 -6.21 -9.38 7.72
CA ALA A 106 -5.11 -8.54 8.20
C ALA A 106 -3.91 -8.57 7.23
N THR A 107 -3.62 -9.72 6.62
CA THR A 107 -2.58 -9.85 5.60
C THR A 107 -2.94 -9.07 4.35
N PHE A 108 -4.21 -9.13 3.90
CA PHE A 108 -4.71 -8.34 2.77
C PHE A 108 -4.56 -6.84 3.02
N ILE A 109 -5.04 -6.34 4.17
CA ILE A 109 -4.91 -4.93 4.59
C ILE A 109 -3.43 -4.52 4.66
N SER A 110 -2.56 -5.39 5.17
CA SER A 110 -1.12 -5.10 5.23
C SER A 110 -0.52 -4.93 3.84
N HIS A 111 -0.97 -5.71 2.85
CA HIS A 111 -0.53 -5.58 1.46
C HIS A 111 -1.16 -4.38 0.75
N ASP A 112 -2.31 -3.89 1.21
CA ASP A 112 -2.84 -2.60 0.75
C ASP A 112 -1.95 -1.46 1.22
N LEU A 113 -1.66 -1.42 2.52
CA LEU A 113 -0.88 -0.33 3.12
C LEU A 113 0.62 -0.37 2.81
N HIS A 114 1.20 -1.55 2.56
CA HIS A 114 2.66 -1.70 2.49
C HIS A 114 3.12 -2.50 1.27
N TYR A 115 4.05 -1.88 0.54
CA TYR A 115 4.95 -2.55 -0.37
C TYR A 115 6.33 -1.93 -0.23
N THR A 116 7.14 -2.52 0.64
CA THR A 116 8.50 -2.05 0.90
C THR A 116 9.43 -2.39 -0.26
N HIS A 117 10.07 -1.36 -0.80
CA HIS A 117 11.31 -1.50 -1.55
C HIS A 117 12.47 -1.26 -0.59
N ASP A 118 13.37 -2.22 -0.46
CA ASP A 118 14.48 -2.22 0.50
C ASP A 118 15.70 -1.41 0.02
N GLY A 119 15.60 -0.77 -1.14
CA GLY A 119 16.67 0.03 -1.74
C GLY A 119 17.86 -0.78 -2.24
N LEU A 120 17.79 -2.12 -2.22
CA LEU A 120 18.81 -3.04 -2.73
C LEU A 120 18.44 -3.62 -4.12
N ASP A 121 17.18 -3.52 -4.51
CA ASP A 121 16.67 -4.03 -5.81
C ASP A 121 16.91 -3.09 -7.02
N GLY A 122 17.61 -1.97 -6.83
CA GLY A 122 17.97 -1.07 -7.93
C GLY A 122 19.04 -1.70 -8.83
N ALA A 123 18.79 -1.78 -10.14
CA ALA A 123 19.76 -2.26 -11.14
C ALA A 123 21.11 -1.51 -11.15
N ASP A 124 21.20 -0.39 -10.43
CA ASP A 124 22.36 0.49 -10.27
C ASP A 124 23.15 0.28 -8.96
N GLY A 125 22.71 -0.63 -8.07
CA GLY A 125 23.41 -0.94 -6.81
C GLY A 125 23.56 0.24 -5.84
N ARG A 126 22.79 1.31 -6.06
CA ARG A 126 22.85 2.52 -5.23
C ARG A 126 21.95 2.33 -4.02
N PRO A 127 22.44 2.62 -2.81
CA PRO A 127 21.61 2.55 -1.63
C PRO A 127 20.50 3.61 -1.70
N ARG A 128 19.23 3.17 -1.63
CA ARG A 128 18.07 4.08 -1.63
C ARG A 128 17.33 4.03 -0.29
N PRO A 129 16.55 5.08 0.04
CA PRO A 129 15.62 5.05 1.15
C PRO A 129 14.67 3.85 1.08
N TRP A 130 14.25 3.36 2.25
CA TRP A 130 13.19 2.36 2.32
C TRP A 130 11.89 3.06 1.97
N GLU A 131 11.36 2.74 0.80
CA GLU A 131 10.19 3.38 0.24
C GLU A 131 8.99 2.44 0.33
N ASN A 132 7.84 3.01 0.65
CA ASN A 132 6.57 2.35 0.42
C ASN A 132 6.17 2.58 -1.04
N LEU A 133 6.20 1.56 -1.89
CA LEU A 133 5.75 1.65 -3.29
C LEU A 133 4.24 1.86 -3.38
N HIS A 134 3.49 1.37 -2.40
CA HIS A 134 2.06 1.63 -2.23
C HIS A 134 1.82 2.97 -1.56
N SER A 135 0.65 3.56 -1.83
CA SER A 135 0.10 4.62 -0.98
C SER A 135 -0.04 4.10 0.45
N SER A 136 0.12 5.01 1.41
CA SER A 136 -0.08 4.69 2.83
C SER A 136 -1.55 4.79 3.25
N TYR A 137 -2.46 4.87 2.29
CA TYR A 137 -3.90 4.89 2.52
C TYR A 137 -4.48 3.49 2.35
N LEU A 138 -5.66 3.29 2.95
CA LEU A 138 -6.47 2.10 2.69
C LEU A 138 -7.38 2.41 1.49
N ASP A 139 -6.86 2.18 0.29
CA ASP A 139 -7.52 2.53 -0.98
C ASP A 139 -7.60 1.36 -1.97
N LEU A 140 -7.52 0.12 -1.46
CA LEU A 140 -7.70 -1.12 -2.20
C LEU A 140 -6.75 -1.26 -3.39
N GLN A 141 -5.49 -0.84 -3.20
CA GLN A 141 -4.42 -0.99 -4.19
C GLN A 141 -4.18 -2.45 -4.60
N PRO A 142 -4.44 -3.48 -3.77
CA PRO A 142 -4.31 -4.85 -4.23
C PRO A 142 -5.28 -5.21 -5.35
N LEU A 143 -6.44 -4.53 -5.39
CA LEU A 143 -7.44 -4.68 -6.43
C LEU A 143 -7.14 -3.74 -7.60
N TYR A 144 -7.08 -2.44 -7.32
CA TYR A 144 -7.03 -1.39 -8.35
C TYR A 144 -5.62 -1.02 -8.84
N GLY A 145 -4.57 -1.48 -8.15
CA GLY A 145 -3.19 -1.11 -8.42
C GLY A 145 -2.78 0.23 -7.80
N HIS A 146 -1.48 0.37 -7.55
CA HIS A 146 -0.86 1.56 -6.95
C HIS A 146 -0.26 2.52 -8.02
N ARG A 147 -0.50 2.25 -9.31
CA ARG A 147 0.00 3.05 -10.45
C ARG A 147 -0.98 3.03 -11.62
N PRO A 148 -1.01 4.07 -12.47
CA PRO A 148 -1.89 4.11 -13.63
C PRO A 148 -1.78 2.90 -14.57
N ASP A 149 -0.58 2.36 -14.77
CA ASP A 149 -0.34 1.17 -15.60
C ASP A 149 -0.95 -0.09 -14.98
N ALA A 150 -0.79 -0.27 -13.66
CA ALA A 150 -1.41 -1.38 -12.93
C ALA A 150 -2.94 -1.26 -12.94
N THR A 151 -3.49 -0.07 -12.72
CA THR A 151 -4.94 0.18 -12.79
C THR A 151 -5.50 -0.07 -14.19
N THR A 152 -4.79 0.36 -15.23
CA THR A 152 -5.17 0.11 -16.62
C THR A 152 -5.19 -1.39 -16.91
N SER A 153 -4.23 -2.15 -16.37
CA SER A 153 -4.11 -3.58 -16.65
C SER A 153 -5.28 -4.43 -16.14
N VAL A 154 -5.98 -3.97 -15.09
CA VAL A 154 -7.10 -4.71 -14.49
C VAL A 154 -8.47 -4.24 -14.98
N ARG A 155 -8.54 -3.15 -15.73
CA ARG A 155 -9.81 -2.60 -16.25
C ARG A 155 -10.24 -3.26 -17.55
N GLN A 156 -11.54 -3.35 -17.76
CA GLN A 156 -12.14 -3.75 -19.03
C GLN A 156 -12.32 -2.53 -19.97
N PHE A 157 -12.41 -1.32 -19.41
CA PHE A 157 -12.78 -0.09 -20.12
C PHE A 157 -14.16 -0.17 -20.79
N GLU A 158 -15.03 -0.99 -20.21
CA GLU A 158 -16.41 -1.16 -20.63
C GLU A 158 -17.31 -1.25 -19.39
N GLY A 159 -18.33 -0.40 -19.31
CA GLY A 159 -19.32 -0.41 -18.24
C GLY A 159 -18.77 -0.12 -16.84
N GLY A 160 -17.59 0.50 -16.74
CA GLY A 160 -16.89 0.80 -15.50
C GLY A 160 -16.30 -0.44 -14.80
N LYS A 161 -16.17 -1.57 -15.51
CA LYS A 161 -15.84 -2.87 -14.91
C LYS A 161 -14.34 -3.16 -14.87
N LEU A 162 -13.98 -4.02 -13.92
CA LEU A 162 -12.72 -4.76 -13.88
C LEU A 162 -12.84 -6.05 -14.70
N GLN A 163 -11.71 -6.51 -15.23
CA GLN A 163 -11.60 -7.81 -15.86
C GLN A 163 -11.97 -8.92 -14.87
N HIS A 164 -12.67 -9.94 -15.37
CA HIS A 164 -13.17 -11.04 -14.54
C HIS A 164 -12.04 -11.75 -13.79
N ASP A 165 -12.19 -11.83 -12.46
CA ASP A 165 -11.29 -12.51 -11.53
C ASP A 165 -9.81 -12.04 -11.63
N GLN A 166 -9.60 -10.79 -12.06
CA GLN A 166 -8.28 -10.13 -12.10
C GLN A 166 -8.13 -9.12 -10.96
N PHE A 167 -6.89 -8.94 -10.52
CA PHE A 167 -6.48 -7.96 -9.50
C PHE A 167 -5.01 -7.57 -9.72
N ALA A 168 -4.60 -6.40 -9.21
CA ALA A 168 -3.29 -5.84 -9.50
C ALA A 168 -2.13 -6.43 -8.67
N GLU A 169 -2.41 -6.95 -7.46
CA GLU A 169 -1.36 -7.42 -6.54
C GLU A 169 -0.73 -8.76 -6.94
N ARG A 170 0.47 -8.71 -7.51
CA ARG A 170 1.19 -9.92 -7.93
C ARG A 170 1.64 -10.81 -6.76
N ARG A 171 1.86 -10.24 -5.56
CA ARG A 171 2.30 -11.01 -4.37
C ARG A 171 1.24 -12.00 -3.90
N PHE A 172 -0.04 -11.76 -4.21
CA PHE A 172 -1.14 -12.67 -3.84
C PHE A 172 -1.12 -14.02 -4.54
N GLY A 173 -0.30 -14.21 -5.59
CA GLY A 173 -0.08 -15.54 -6.17
C GLY A 173 0.46 -16.57 -5.16
N LYS A 174 1.10 -16.12 -4.07
CA LYS A 174 1.58 -16.97 -2.96
C LYS A 174 0.57 -17.12 -1.82
N PHE A 175 -0.54 -16.37 -1.86
CA PHE A 175 -1.51 -16.25 -0.79
C PHE A 175 -2.94 -16.50 -1.34
N PRO A 176 -3.34 -17.77 -1.53
CA PRO A 176 -4.60 -18.11 -2.20
C PRO A 176 -5.84 -17.52 -1.52
N VAL A 177 -5.82 -17.35 -0.19
CA VAL A 177 -6.93 -16.72 0.54
C VAL A 177 -7.01 -15.21 0.25
N CYS A 178 -5.87 -14.52 0.15
CA CYS A 178 -5.85 -13.11 -0.25
C CYS A 178 -6.29 -12.93 -1.71
N ALA A 179 -5.88 -13.84 -2.60
CA ALA A 179 -6.35 -13.85 -3.98
C ALA A 179 -7.87 -14.06 -4.07
N ALA A 180 -8.43 -15.00 -3.29
CA ALA A 180 -9.88 -15.20 -3.21
C ALA A 180 -10.62 -13.96 -2.70
N LEU A 181 -10.08 -13.28 -1.67
CA LEU A 181 -10.63 -12.01 -1.19
C LEU A 181 -10.60 -10.92 -2.27
N ALA A 182 -9.49 -10.80 -3.02
CA ALA A 182 -9.37 -9.86 -4.12
C ALA A 182 -10.40 -10.13 -5.23
N ILE A 183 -10.61 -11.40 -5.57
CA ILE A 183 -11.63 -11.83 -6.54
C ILE A 183 -13.04 -11.48 -6.07
N LEU A 184 -13.36 -11.72 -4.80
CA LEU A 184 -14.66 -11.34 -4.24
C LEU A 184 -14.90 -9.83 -4.34
N LEU A 185 -13.90 -9.01 -4.02
CA LEU A 185 -13.98 -7.56 -4.15
C LEU A 185 -14.07 -7.10 -5.61
N SER A 186 -13.37 -7.79 -6.54
CA SER A 186 -13.46 -7.53 -7.98
C SER A 186 -14.87 -7.78 -8.51
N ARG A 187 -15.50 -8.89 -8.10
CA ARG A 187 -16.89 -9.20 -8.44
C ARG A 187 -17.87 -8.21 -7.84
N GLU A 188 -17.64 -7.79 -6.60
CA GLU A 188 -18.47 -6.75 -5.94
C GLU A 188 -18.36 -5.41 -6.67
N HIS A 189 -17.17 -5.00 -7.09
CA HIS A 189 -16.98 -3.79 -7.90
C HIS A 189 -17.79 -3.86 -9.19
N ASN A 190 -17.73 -4.98 -9.92
CA ASN A 190 -18.48 -5.15 -11.16
C ASN A 190 -20.00 -5.13 -10.93
N TYR A 191 -20.46 -5.74 -9.84
CA TYR A 191 -21.87 -5.66 -9.45
C TYR A 191 -22.29 -4.22 -9.14
N ILE A 192 -21.49 -3.46 -8.38
CA ILE A 192 -21.75 -2.05 -8.09
C ILE A 192 -21.80 -1.21 -9.37
N ALA A 193 -20.86 -1.40 -10.30
CA ALA A 193 -20.84 -0.71 -11.59
C ALA A 193 -22.13 -0.96 -12.39
N GLU A 194 -22.62 -2.20 -12.45
CA GLU A 194 -23.90 -2.55 -13.09
C GLU A 194 -25.11 -1.88 -12.42
N GLN A 195 -25.13 -1.87 -11.08
CA GLN A 195 -26.21 -1.22 -10.32
C GLN A 195 -26.20 0.30 -10.54
N LEU A 196 -25.03 0.93 -10.60
CA LEU A 196 -24.89 2.36 -10.87
C LEU A 196 -25.37 2.71 -12.27
N ALA A 197 -24.97 1.94 -13.28
CA ALA A 197 -25.41 2.13 -14.66
C ALA A 197 -26.93 1.98 -14.80
N THR A 198 -27.54 1.02 -14.10
CA THR A 198 -28.99 0.78 -14.14
C THR A 198 -29.79 1.88 -13.44
N ARG A 199 -29.32 2.35 -12.28
CA ARG A 199 -30.09 3.29 -11.43
C ARG A 199 -29.87 4.75 -11.77
N TYR A 200 -28.71 5.09 -12.31
CA TYR A 200 -28.30 6.48 -12.56
C TYR A 200 -27.64 6.68 -13.94
N PRO A 201 -28.31 6.27 -15.04
CA PRO A 201 -27.73 6.31 -16.38
C PRO A 201 -27.29 7.73 -16.81
N ASP A 202 -28.05 8.77 -16.43
CA ASP A 202 -27.71 10.16 -16.79
C ASP A 202 -26.58 10.74 -15.95
N LYS A 203 -26.31 10.18 -14.75
CA LYS A 203 -25.30 10.71 -13.81
C LYS A 203 -23.92 10.10 -14.04
N PHE A 204 -23.86 8.83 -14.45
CA PHE A 204 -22.63 8.09 -14.71
C PHE A 204 -22.65 7.61 -16.16
N ALA A 205 -22.54 8.56 -17.08
CA ALA A 205 -22.72 8.32 -18.52
C ALA A 205 -21.47 7.72 -19.19
N THR A 206 -20.31 7.79 -18.54
CA THR A 206 -19.04 7.31 -19.10
C THR A 206 -18.50 6.10 -18.33
N ASP A 207 -17.68 5.28 -18.99
CA ASP A 207 -16.95 4.18 -18.35
C ASP A 207 -16.14 4.66 -17.13
N GLU A 208 -15.48 5.82 -17.28
CA GLU A 208 -14.67 6.40 -16.22
C GLU A 208 -15.52 6.84 -15.02
N ASP A 209 -16.67 7.46 -15.25
CA ASP A 209 -17.57 7.87 -14.17
C ASP A 209 -18.10 6.66 -13.39
N LEU A 210 -18.47 5.59 -14.08
CA LEU A 210 -18.92 4.34 -13.47
C LEU A 210 -17.79 3.69 -12.67
N PHE A 211 -16.61 3.55 -13.26
CA PHE A 211 -15.44 2.96 -12.62
C PHE A 211 -15.06 3.72 -11.35
N GLN A 212 -14.93 5.05 -11.44
CA GLN A 212 -14.53 5.88 -10.31
C GLN A 212 -15.57 5.91 -9.19
N GLN A 213 -16.86 5.78 -9.53
CA GLN A 213 -17.92 5.74 -8.54
C GLN A 213 -18.07 4.37 -7.87
N ALA A 214 -17.81 3.28 -8.60
CA ALA A 214 -17.79 1.92 -8.07
C ALA A 214 -16.54 1.64 -7.23
N ARG A 215 -15.44 2.33 -7.52
CA ARG A 215 -14.18 2.30 -6.77
C ARG A 215 -14.28 3.02 -5.42
#